data_AF-A0A6B3G9K4-F1
#
_entry.id   AF-A0A6B3G9K4-F1
#
_cell.length_a   1.000
_cell.length_b   1.000
_cell.length_c   1.000
_cell.angle_alpha   90.00
_cell.angle_beta   90.00
_cell.angle_gamma   90.00
#
_symmetry.space_group_name_H-M   'P 1'
#
loop_
_entity.id
_entity.type
_entity.pdbx_description
1 polymer ?
#
loop_
_entity_poly.entity_id
_entity_poly.type
_entity_poly.pdbx_seq_one_letter_code
_entity_poly.pdbx_strand_id
1 'polypeptide(L)'
;MSRTKGPEGQAADSGHDDDALGELGYKPELKRTLGNFHTFAAGISYISILTGTFQLFYFGVSFGGPAYWWSWPMVFCGQLMVALCFCELAARYPVAGSVYNWAKKMGGPHVGWLGGWMMMTATMVTLSAVALAYQITLPQIDDWFQFVGDGSGKNDQAANAVLLGSVLILFSTL
;
A
#
# COMPACT_ATOMS: atom_id res chain seq x y z
N MET A 1 -3.37 -35.06 28.79
CA MET A 1 -4.42 -34.91 27.77
C MET A 1 -4.72 -33.41 27.66
N SER A 2 -3.80 -32.66 27.03
CA SER A 2 -3.84 -31.19 27.02
C SER A 2 -4.52 -30.72 25.76
N ARG A 3 -5.77 -30.27 25.91
CA ARG A 3 -6.57 -29.66 24.84
C ARG A 3 -6.00 -28.25 24.62
N THR A 4 -5.11 -28.10 23.64
CA THR A 4 -4.72 -26.78 23.13
C THR A 4 -5.97 -26.12 22.59
N LYS A 5 -6.43 -25.09 23.30
CA LYS A 5 -7.55 -24.23 22.93
C LYS A 5 -7.14 -23.44 21.69
N GLY A 6 -7.44 -23.96 20.51
CA GLY A 6 -7.36 -23.22 19.24
C GLY A 6 -8.35 -22.05 19.26
N PRO A 7 -8.14 -21.02 18.42
CA PRO A 7 -8.89 -19.77 18.51
C PRO A 7 -10.34 -20.00 18.09
N GLU A 8 -11.23 -20.10 19.08
CA GLU A 8 -12.68 -20.32 18.93
C GLU A 8 -13.41 -19.17 18.20
N GLY A 9 -12.72 -18.09 17.84
CA GLY A 9 -13.30 -16.94 17.12
C GLY A 9 -13.29 -17.02 15.60
N GLN A 10 -12.54 -17.95 14.97
CA GLN A 10 -12.34 -17.96 13.52
C GLN A 10 -13.34 -18.86 12.76
N ALA A 11 -13.91 -19.87 13.43
CA ALA A 11 -14.84 -20.82 12.80
C ALA A 11 -16.30 -20.30 12.73
N ALA A 12 -16.68 -19.35 13.60
CA ALA A 12 -18.01 -18.75 13.59
C ALA A 12 -18.14 -17.63 12.54
N ASP A 13 -17.06 -16.88 12.30
CA ASP A 13 -17.00 -15.76 11.36
C ASP A 13 -16.97 -16.23 9.89
N SER A 14 -16.27 -17.34 9.61
CA SER A 14 -16.21 -17.91 8.26
C SER A 14 -17.57 -18.34 7.72
N GLY A 15 -18.46 -18.88 8.56
CA GLY A 15 -19.80 -19.30 8.12
C GLY A 15 -20.70 -18.12 7.75
N HIS A 16 -20.63 -17.02 8.51
CA HIS A 16 -21.39 -15.81 8.24
C HIS A 16 -20.93 -15.10 6.96
N ASP A 17 -19.63 -15.01 6.74
CA ASP A 17 -19.07 -14.39 5.55
C ASP A 17 -19.23 -15.24 4.29
N ASP A 18 -19.16 -16.57 4.40
CA ASP A 18 -19.41 -17.48 3.28
C ASP A 18 -20.89 -17.42 2.84
N ASP A 19 -21.82 -17.27 3.79
CA ASP A 19 -23.24 -17.01 3.51
C ASP A 19 -23.45 -15.63 2.86
N ALA A 20 -22.76 -14.59 3.35
CA ALA A 20 -22.80 -13.24 2.76
C ALA A 20 -22.20 -13.21 1.34
N LEU A 21 -21.15 -13.99 1.06
CA LEU A 21 -20.60 -14.17 -0.29
C LEU A 21 -21.59 -14.90 -1.21
N GLY A 22 -22.28 -15.91 -0.68
CA GLY A 22 -23.36 -16.62 -1.37
C GLY A 22 -24.52 -15.69 -1.78
N GLU A 23 -24.93 -14.78 -0.89
CA GLU A 23 -25.95 -13.77 -1.17
C GLU A 23 -25.49 -12.78 -2.26
N LEU A 24 -24.19 -12.55 -2.40
CA LEU A 24 -23.58 -11.73 -3.45
C LEU A 24 -23.31 -12.49 -4.75
N GLY A 25 -23.64 -13.79 -4.83
CA GLY A 25 -23.45 -14.63 -6.01
C GLY A 25 -22.01 -15.11 -6.22
N TYR A 26 -21.13 -14.96 -5.22
CA TYR A 26 -19.74 -15.43 -5.27
C TYR A 26 -19.59 -16.77 -4.56
N LYS A 27 -18.92 -17.73 -5.20
CA LYS A 27 -18.52 -18.99 -4.55
C LYS A 27 -17.16 -18.79 -3.86
N PRO A 28 -17.02 -19.08 -2.56
CA PRO A 28 -15.73 -19.02 -1.88
C PRO A 28 -14.81 -20.14 -2.39
N GLU A 29 -13.83 -19.80 -3.26
CA GLU A 29 -12.87 -20.76 -3.82
C GLU A 29 -11.56 -20.87 -3.01
N LEU A 30 -11.26 -19.90 -2.14
CA LEU A 30 -10.06 -19.93 -1.29
C LEU A 30 -10.41 -20.37 0.14
N LYS A 31 -9.62 -21.32 0.68
CA LYS A 31 -9.62 -21.59 2.13
C LYS A 31 -9.04 -20.37 2.87
N ARG A 32 -9.80 -19.80 3.82
CA ARG A 32 -9.35 -18.70 4.68
C ARG A 32 -8.28 -19.20 5.65
N THR A 33 -7.00 -19.09 5.26
CA THR A 33 -5.85 -19.47 6.11
C THR A 33 -5.17 -18.27 6.78
N LEU A 34 -5.45 -17.04 6.33
CA LEU A 34 -4.96 -15.82 6.95
C LEU A 34 -5.83 -15.46 8.16
N GLY A 35 -5.28 -15.62 9.36
CA GLY A 35 -5.88 -15.06 10.57
C GLY A 35 -5.61 -13.57 10.72
N ASN A 36 -6.27 -12.93 11.69
CA ASN A 36 -6.16 -11.49 11.96
C ASN A 36 -4.71 -11.01 12.11
N PHE A 37 -3.85 -11.83 12.72
CA PHE A 37 -2.43 -11.51 12.87
C PHE A 37 -1.67 -11.54 11.54
N HIS A 38 -1.97 -12.49 10.65
CA HIS A 38 -1.33 -12.57 9.33
C HIS A 38 -1.73 -11.39 8.44
N THR A 39 -3.01 -11.01 8.44
CA THR A 39 -3.50 -9.85 7.69
C THR A 39 -2.95 -8.54 8.25
N PHE A 40 -2.83 -8.41 9.57
CA PHE A 40 -2.20 -7.25 10.21
C PHE A 40 -0.70 -7.16 9.89
N ALA A 41 0.04 -8.26 10.00
CA ALA A 41 1.46 -8.31 9.66
C ALA A 41 1.69 -8.00 8.17
N ALA A 42 0.84 -8.51 7.28
CA ALA A 42 0.88 -8.17 5.86
C ALA A 42 0.62 -6.68 5.61
N GLY A 43 -0.33 -6.07 6.33
CA GLY A 43 -0.58 -4.63 6.28
C GLY A 43 0.63 -3.80 6.71
N ILE A 44 1.28 -4.15 7.82
CA ILE A 44 2.51 -3.48 8.28
C ILE A 44 3.64 -3.66 7.26
N SER A 45 3.81 -4.87 6.72
CA SER A 45 4.85 -5.14 5.72
C SER A 45 4.65 -4.35 4.42
N TYR A 46 3.40 -4.05 4.05
CA TYR A 46 3.09 -3.31 2.83
C TYR A 46 3.41 -1.81 2.95
N ILE A 47 3.17 -1.22 4.13
CA ILE A 47 3.45 0.21 4.33
C ILE A 47 4.92 0.40 4.68
N SER A 48 5.79 0.43 3.66
CA SER A 48 7.19 0.81 3.83
C SER A 48 7.30 2.34 4.04
N ILE A 49 7.05 2.78 5.27
CA ILE A 49 7.01 4.20 5.68
C ILE A 49 8.40 4.85 5.61
N LEU A 50 9.48 4.07 5.78
CA LEU A 50 10.82 4.61 6.00
C LEU A 50 11.25 5.58 4.88
N THR A 51 11.16 5.16 3.62
CA THR A 51 11.75 5.94 2.52
C THR A 51 11.01 7.25 2.27
N GLY A 52 9.68 7.19 2.15
CA GLY A 52 8.86 8.37 1.86
C GLY A 52 8.83 9.36 3.01
N THR A 53 8.78 8.89 4.27
CA THR A 53 8.75 9.78 5.43
C THR A 53 10.05 10.54 5.58
N PHE A 54 11.22 9.91 5.45
CA PHE A 54 12.49 10.64 5.60
C PHE A 54 12.70 11.70 4.51
N GLN A 55 12.33 11.39 3.26
CA GLN A 55 12.43 12.35 2.15
C GLN A 55 11.49 13.55 2.33
N LEU A 56 10.22 13.29 2.66
CA LEU A 56 9.24 14.36 2.86
C LEU A 56 9.41 15.10 4.19
N PHE A 57 10.01 14.49 5.20
CA PHE A 57 10.24 15.14 6.50
C PHE A 57 11.17 16.34 6.35
N TYR A 58 12.28 16.20 5.61
CA TYR A 58 13.20 17.31 5.35
C TYR A 58 12.48 18.47 4.63
N PHE A 59 11.68 18.14 3.62
CA PHE A 59 10.85 19.11 2.91
C PHE A 59 9.82 19.78 3.84
N GLY A 60 9.09 18.99 4.63
CA GLY A 60 8.04 19.46 5.52
C GLY A 60 8.55 20.40 6.62
N VAL A 61 9.69 20.08 7.23
CA VAL A 61 10.33 20.94 8.23
C VAL A 61 10.89 22.21 7.60
N SER A 62 11.44 22.13 6.39
CA SER A 62 11.97 23.30 5.67
C SER A 62 10.89 24.34 5.34
N PHE A 63 9.65 23.91 5.05
CA PHE A 63 8.54 24.82 4.75
C PHE A 63 7.69 25.19 5.97
N GLY A 64 7.47 24.24 6.89
CA GLY A 64 6.56 24.40 8.03
C GLY A 64 7.24 24.85 9.33
N GLY A 65 8.58 24.78 9.42
CA GLY A 65 9.32 25.09 10.64
C GLY A 65 8.83 24.28 11.85
N PRO A 66 8.88 24.84 13.08
CA PRO A 66 8.42 24.16 14.30
C PRO A 66 6.93 23.75 14.28
N ALA A 67 6.11 24.39 13.44
CA ALA A 67 4.68 24.09 13.32
C ALA A 67 4.41 22.74 12.62
N TYR A 68 5.41 22.14 11.97
CA TYR A 68 5.31 20.81 11.37
C TYR A 68 4.92 19.71 12.39
N TRP A 69 5.22 19.91 13.68
CA TRP A 69 4.74 18.99 14.71
C TRP A 69 3.21 18.86 14.75
N TRP A 70 2.46 19.93 14.46
CA TRP A 70 1.00 19.91 14.45
C TRP A 70 0.40 19.20 13.23
N SER A 71 1.16 19.03 12.14
CA SER A 71 0.66 18.26 10.99
C SER A 71 0.55 16.77 11.30
N TRP A 72 1.39 16.24 12.20
CA TRP A 72 1.37 14.82 12.57
C TRP A 72 0.03 14.37 13.17
N PRO A 73 -0.50 14.99 14.25
CA PRO A 73 -1.82 14.67 14.78
C PRO A 73 -2.95 14.92 13.78
N MET A 74 -2.85 16.00 12.99
CA MET A 74 -3.88 16.35 11.99
C MET A 74 -3.99 15.28 10.89
N VAL A 75 -2.86 14.87 10.31
CA VAL A 75 -2.81 13.82 9.29
C VAL A 75 -3.22 12.48 9.89
N PHE A 76 -2.78 12.16 11.11
CA PHE A 76 -3.19 10.93 11.79
C PHE A 76 -4.71 10.87 12.01
N CYS A 77 -5.32 11.95 12.46
CA CYS A 77 -6.78 12.04 12.62
C CYS A 77 -7.51 11.84 11.28
N GLY A 78 -7.06 12.54 10.23
CA GLY A 78 -7.63 12.38 8.89
C GLY A 78 -7.50 10.94 8.37
N GLN A 79 -6.34 10.31 8.57
CA GLN A 79 -6.10 8.93 8.16
C GLN A 79 -6.95 7.93 8.96
N LEU A 80 -7.17 8.17 10.26
CA LEU A 80 -8.08 7.36 11.08
C LEU A 80 -9.53 7.45 10.59
N MET A 81 -10.01 8.64 10.22
CA MET A 81 -11.36 8.79 9.66
C MET A 81 -11.53 7.98 8.37
N VAL A 82 -10.53 8.02 7.48
CA VAL A 82 -10.52 7.23 6.26
C VAL A 82 -10.48 5.74 6.57
N ALA A 83 -9.62 5.31 7.51
CA ALA A 83 -9.51 3.92 7.94
C ALA A 83 -10.83 3.38 8.50
N LEU A 84 -11.57 4.18 9.29
CA LEU A 84 -12.88 3.80 9.82
C LEU A 84 -13.92 3.62 8.70
N CYS A 85 -13.91 4.49 7.69
CA CYS A 85 -14.79 4.34 6.51
C CYS A 85 -14.49 3.02 5.76
N PHE A 86 -13.21 2.69 5.57
CA PHE A 86 -12.82 1.41 4.98
C PHE A 86 -13.16 0.21 5.86
N CYS A 87 -13.08 0.34 7.18
CA CYS A 87 -13.50 -0.71 8.11
C CYS A 87 -15.01 -1.00 8.00
N GLU A 88 -15.85 0.02 7.90
CA GLU A 88 -17.29 -0.17 7.70
C GLU A 88 -17.59 -0.85 6.36
N LEU A 89 -16.89 -0.46 5.30
CA LEU A 89 -17.01 -1.07 3.97
C LEU A 89 -16.55 -2.54 3.97
N ALA A 90 -15.45 -2.83 4.64
CA ALA A 90 -14.90 -4.18 4.77
C ALA A 90 -15.86 -5.10 5.54
N ALA A 91 -16.48 -4.61 6.61
CA ALA A 91 -17.46 -5.37 7.40
C ALA A 91 -18.75 -5.67 6.63
N ARG A 92 -19.19 -4.75 5.74
CA ARG A 92 -20.42 -4.94 4.95
C ARG A 92 -20.21 -5.76 3.68
N TYR A 93 -19.00 -5.77 3.12
CA TYR A 93 -18.72 -6.40 1.84
C TYR A 93 -17.39 -7.17 1.89
N PRO A 94 -17.38 -8.42 2.41
CA PRO A 94 -16.20 -9.26 2.52
C PRO A 94 -15.79 -9.87 1.17
N VAL A 95 -15.65 -9.05 0.12
CA VAL A 95 -15.32 -9.48 -1.25
C VAL A 95 -13.84 -9.18 -1.55
N ALA A 96 -13.11 -10.18 -2.05
CA ALA A 96 -11.73 -10.02 -2.51
C ALA A 96 -11.64 -9.08 -3.74
N GLY A 97 -10.61 -8.22 -3.81
CA GLY A 97 -10.48 -7.18 -4.85
C GLY A 97 -11.22 -5.87 -4.51
N SER A 98 -11.29 -5.57 -3.21
CA SER A 98 -12.39 -4.85 -2.59
C SER A 98 -12.64 -3.43 -3.10
N VAL A 99 -11.61 -2.62 -3.37
CA VAL A 99 -11.82 -1.20 -3.72
C VAL A 99 -12.53 -1.02 -5.07
N TYR A 100 -12.18 -1.81 -6.09
CA TYR A 100 -12.85 -1.73 -7.40
C TYR A 100 -14.30 -2.22 -7.32
N ASN A 101 -14.53 -3.33 -6.60
CA ASN A 101 -15.85 -3.91 -6.42
C ASN A 101 -16.75 -3.02 -5.54
N TRP A 102 -16.21 -2.39 -4.51
CA TRP A 102 -16.91 -1.41 -3.67
C TRP A 102 -17.26 -0.14 -4.46
N ALA A 103 -16.31 0.39 -5.25
CA ALA A 103 -16.55 1.56 -6.10
C ALA A 103 -17.63 1.29 -7.17
N LYS A 104 -17.59 0.10 -7.80
CA LYS A 104 -18.59 -0.33 -8.79
C LYS A 104 -19.98 -0.50 -8.17
N LYS A 105 -20.08 -1.02 -6.93
CA LYS A 105 -21.35 -1.18 -6.21
C LYS A 105 -21.94 0.14 -5.71
N MET A 106 -21.11 1.05 -5.19
CA MET A 106 -21.60 2.30 -4.59
C MET A 106 -21.85 3.42 -5.62
N GLY A 107 -20.99 3.54 -6.65
CA GLY A 107 -21.04 4.63 -7.62
C GLY A 107 -21.47 4.22 -9.03
N GLY A 108 -21.80 2.94 -9.24
CA GLY A 108 -22.17 2.39 -10.54
C GLY A 108 -20.97 2.10 -11.46
N PRO A 109 -21.22 1.61 -12.69
CA PRO A 109 -20.18 1.13 -13.61
C PRO A 109 -19.14 2.19 -13.99
N HIS A 110 -19.55 3.45 -14.11
CA HIS A 110 -18.68 4.55 -14.52
C HIS A 110 -17.69 4.95 -13.42
N VAL A 111 -18.13 4.98 -12.16
CA VAL A 111 -17.25 5.26 -11.01
C VAL A 111 -16.29 4.10 -10.76
N GLY A 112 -16.74 2.85 -10.95
CA GLY A 112 -15.85 1.69 -10.93
C GLY A 112 -14.78 1.77 -12.03
N TRP A 113 -15.16 2.14 -13.26
CA TRP A 113 -14.21 2.33 -14.37
C TRP A 113 -13.19 3.44 -14.09
N LEU A 114 -13.65 4.60 -13.61
CA LEU A 114 -12.75 5.68 -13.21
C LEU A 114 -11.84 5.26 -12.05
N GLY A 115 -12.38 4.55 -11.05
CA GLY A 115 -11.62 4.03 -9.92
C GLY A 115 -10.52 3.05 -10.35
N GLY A 116 -10.80 2.20 -11.36
CA GLY A 116 -9.81 1.33 -11.98
C GLY A 116 -8.67 2.11 -12.63
N TRP A 117 -8.99 3.15 -13.42
CA TRP A 117 -7.98 4.02 -14.02
C TRP A 117 -7.15 4.77 -12.97
N MET A 118 -7.78 5.28 -11.92
CA MET A 118 -7.07 5.94 -10.82
C MET A 118 -6.14 4.97 -10.06
N MET A 119 -6.53 3.71 -9.89
CA MET A 119 -5.65 2.69 -9.30
C MET A 119 -4.47 2.34 -10.21
N MET A 120 -4.69 2.27 -11.52
CA MET A 120 -3.64 2.05 -12.50
C MET A 120 -2.64 3.21 -12.51
N THR A 121 -3.12 4.46 -12.55
CA THR A 121 -2.22 5.62 -12.52
C THR A 121 -1.50 5.74 -11.17
N ALA A 122 -2.19 5.48 -10.05
CA ALA A 122 -1.57 5.49 -8.73
C ALA A 122 -0.41 4.49 -8.64
N THR A 123 -0.61 3.25 -9.07
CA THR A 123 0.44 2.22 -9.05
C THR A 123 1.62 2.56 -9.98
N MET A 124 1.36 3.11 -11.18
CA MET A 124 2.42 3.60 -12.08
C MET A 124 3.24 4.73 -11.47
N VAL A 125 2.59 5.68 -10.80
CA VAL A 125 3.25 6.80 -10.10
C VAL A 125 4.04 6.29 -8.91
N THR A 126 3.50 5.34 -8.13
CA THR A 126 4.20 4.72 -7.01
C THR A 126 5.47 4.01 -7.47
N LEU A 127 5.43 3.24 -8.56
CA LEU A 127 6.61 2.57 -9.09
C LEU A 127 7.70 3.58 -9.51
N SER A 128 7.30 4.66 -10.18
CA SER A 128 8.20 5.75 -10.56
C SER A 128 8.82 6.44 -9.34
N ALA A 129 8.01 6.70 -8.29
CA ALA A 129 8.48 7.32 -7.05
C ALA A 129 9.49 6.44 -6.32
N VAL A 130 9.28 5.11 -6.29
CA VAL A 130 10.23 4.15 -5.72
C VAL A 130 11.57 4.20 -6.46
N ALA A 131 11.56 4.20 -7.80
CA ALA A 131 12.78 4.30 -8.60
C ALA A 131 13.58 5.59 -8.31
N LEU A 132 12.90 6.73 -8.18
CA LEU A 132 13.53 7.99 -7.80
C LEU A 132 14.08 7.94 -6.36
N ALA A 133 13.37 7.30 -5.44
CA ALA A 133 13.85 7.17 -4.07
C ALA A 133 15.14 6.35 -3.98
N TYR A 134 15.25 5.27 -4.75
CA TYR A 134 16.50 4.50 -4.87
C TYR A 134 17.65 5.36 -5.37
N GLN A 135 17.43 6.19 -6.40
CA GLN A 135 18.45 7.11 -6.91
C GLN A 135 18.90 8.15 -5.89
N ILE A 136 18.00 8.59 -5.00
CA ILE A 136 18.35 9.60 -3.99
C ILE A 136 19.14 8.96 -2.85
N THR A 137 18.82 7.72 -2.46
CA THR A 137 19.41 7.07 -1.28
C THR A 137 20.66 6.24 -1.59
N LEU A 138 20.72 5.50 -2.70
CA LEU A 138 21.84 4.61 -3.00
C LEU A 138 23.19 5.32 -3.20
N PRO A 139 23.28 6.43 -3.95
CA PRO A 139 24.52 7.19 -4.10
C PRO A 139 24.98 7.87 -2.81
N GLN A 140 24.09 8.06 -1.83
CA GLN A 140 24.48 8.58 -0.51
C GLN A 140 25.21 7.53 0.36
N ILE A 141 25.07 6.25 0.02
CA ILE A 141 25.67 5.13 0.77
C ILE A 141 27.05 4.81 0.22
N ASP A 142 27.17 4.64 -1.11
CA ASP A 142 28.44 4.40 -1.79
C ASP A 142 28.38 4.94 -3.24
N ASP A 143 29.45 5.62 -3.68
CA ASP A 143 29.60 6.16 -5.04
C ASP A 143 29.52 5.07 -6.14
N TRP A 144 29.69 3.80 -5.75
CA TRP A 144 29.57 2.63 -6.62
C TRP A 144 28.19 2.49 -7.28
N PHE A 145 27.12 3.02 -6.67
CA PHE A 145 25.77 2.93 -7.23
C PHE A 145 25.44 4.01 -8.28
N GLN A 146 26.37 4.89 -8.63
CA GLN A 146 26.29 5.78 -9.79
C GLN A 146 26.97 5.16 -11.01
N PHE A 147 26.23 4.33 -11.76
CA PHE A 147 26.74 3.71 -12.99
C PHE A 147 26.76 4.66 -14.19
N VAL A 148 25.95 5.74 -14.17
CA VAL A 148 25.85 6.71 -15.27
C VAL A 148 26.02 8.14 -14.74
N GLY A 149 27.11 8.81 -15.17
CA GLY A 149 27.40 10.22 -14.91
C GLY A 149 27.97 10.53 -13.52
N ASP A 150 28.55 11.73 -13.38
CA ASP A 150 29.10 12.27 -12.11
C ASP A 150 28.04 12.95 -11.22
N GLY A 151 26.76 12.85 -11.61
CA GLY A 151 25.62 13.43 -10.87
C GLY A 151 25.36 14.91 -11.16
N SER A 152 26.15 15.55 -12.04
CA SER A 152 26.01 16.97 -12.41
C SER A 152 25.18 17.19 -13.69
N GLY A 153 25.01 16.16 -14.52
CA GLY A 153 24.21 16.22 -15.74
C GLY A 153 22.70 16.25 -15.50
N LYS A 154 21.97 17.12 -16.22
CA LYS A 154 20.49 17.26 -16.14
C LYS A 154 19.70 15.95 -16.29
N ASN A 155 20.26 14.96 -17.01
CA ASN A 155 19.61 13.68 -17.29
C ASN A 155 20.27 12.49 -16.58
N ASP A 156 21.41 12.67 -15.91
CA ASP A 156 22.22 11.57 -15.39
C ASP A 156 21.54 10.91 -14.18
N GLN A 157 20.94 11.72 -13.32
CA GLN A 157 20.13 11.23 -12.20
C GLN A 157 18.89 10.46 -12.67
N ALA A 158 18.23 10.94 -13.73
CA ALA A 158 17.06 10.26 -14.28
C ALA A 158 17.44 8.93 -14.97
N ALA A 159 18.54 8.90 -15.72
CA ALA A 159 19.03 7.70 -16.36
C ALA A 159 19.45 6.63 -15.34
N ASN A 160 20.15 7.02 -14.27
CA ASN A 160 20.55 6.09 -13.21
C ASN A 160 19.34 5.61 -12.38
N ALA A 161 18.34 6.47 -12.14
CA ALA A 161 17.08 6.06 -11.49
C ALA A 161 16.33 4.99 -12.30
N VAL A 162 16.27 5.13 -13.63
CA VAL A 162 15.63 4.15 -14.52
C VAL A 162 16.39 2.83 -14.51
N LEU A 163 17.73 2.86 -14.54
CA LEU A 163 18.56 1.65 -14.46
C LEU A 163 18.38 0.92 -13.13
N LEU A 164 18.51 1.62 -12.00
CA LEU A 164 18.32 1.05 -10.67
C LEU A 164 16.91 0.50 -10.49
N GLY A 165 15.89 1.24 -10.94
CA GLY A 165 14.51 0.79 -10.94
C GLY A 165 14.28 -0.46 -11.79
N SER A 166 14.89 -0.53 -12.98
CA SER A 166 14.78 -1.70 -13.87
C SER A 166 15.44 -2.94 -13.28
N VAL A 167 16.64 -2.79 -12.69
CA VAL A 167 17.35 -3.88 -12.00
C VAL A 167 16.54 -4.39 -10.81
N LEU A 168 15.96 -3.49 -10.02
CA LEU A 168 15.08 -3.85 -8.91
C LEU A 168 13.86 -4.64 -9.40
N ILE A 169 13.19 -4.18 -10.46
CA ILE A 169 12.03 -4.87 -11.03
C ILE A 169 12.43 -6.26 -11.51
N LEU A 170 13.56 -6.41 -12.20
CA LEU A 170 14.06 -7.71 -12.64
C LEU A 170 14.33 -8.64 -11.45
N PHE A 171 14.98 -8.14 -10.41
CA PHE A 171 15.27 -8.93 -9.21
C PHE A 171 14.01 -9.30 -8.42
N SER A 172 13.01 -8.42 -8.34
CA SER A 172 11.77 -8.69 -7.60
C SER A 172 10.80 -9.58 -8.36
N THR A 173 10.98 -9.74 -9.68
CA THR A 173 10.08 -10.50 -10.57
C THR A 173 10.61 -11.90 -10.90
N LEU A 174 11.92 -12.13 -10.77
CA LEU A 174 12.58 -13.44 -10.91
C LEU A 174 12.48 -14.25 -9.61
#